data_AF-A0A9D5EEZ2-F1
#
_entry.id   AF-A0A9D5EEZ2-F1
#
_cell.length_a   1.000
_cell.length_b   1.000
_cell.length_c   1.000
_cell.angle_alpha   90.00
_cell.angle_beta   90.00
_cell.angle_gamma   90.00
#
_symmetry.space_group_name_H-M   'P 1'
#
loop_
_entity.id
_entity.type
_entity.pdbx_description
1 polymer ?
#
loop_
_entity_poly.entity_id
_entity_poly.type
_entity_poly.pdbx_seq_one_letter_code
_entity_poly.pdbx_strand_id
1 'polypeptide(L)'
;MEPTPMSKPTPDEGVQHLLRQIEVRPTDYDRFRGEVDQQEGRLFGGLVLAQSVMAAGHTTDRGSIHSLHAYFLRAGKPVEPIDYMVERIREGRNFLTRRVTAIQGGHTIFESSISFTMPEDGISHQVTMPEAPSPEGQKSWWETLGMPLSGERQRRRRFNNPIDIRAGSATAYPKGPDGLPRRMV
;
A
#
# COMPACT_ATOMS: atom_id res chain seq x y z
N MET A 1 -5.93 1.82 -39.32
CA MET A 1 -6.64 2.27 -38.11
C MET A 1 -5.63 2.97 -37.25
N GLU A 2 -5.72 4.30 -37.16
CA GLU A 2 -4.93 5.07 -36.20
C GLU A 2 -5.33 4.64 -34.79
N PRO A 3 -4.38 4.40 -33.86
CA PRO A 3 -4.73 4.10 -32.49
C PRO A 3 -5.43 5.33 -31.89
N THR A 4 -6.68 5.15 -31.45
CA THR A 4 -7.43 6.17 -30.70
C THR A 4 -6.53 6.72 -29.60
N PRO A 5 -6.33 8.06 -29.52
CA PRO A 5 -5.52 8.63 -28.46
C PRO A 5 -6.21 8.31 -27.13
N MET A 6 -5.63 7.39 -26.37
CA MET A 6 -6.07 7.11 -25.01
C MET A 6 -6.05 8.43 -24.24
N SER A 7 -7.20 8.85 -23.70
CA SER A 7 -7.27 10.03 -22.86
C SER A 7 -6.24 9.90 -21.74
N LYS A 8 -5.57 11.01 -21.40
CA LYS A 8 -4.65 11.02 -20.26
C LYS A 8 -5.45 10.54 -19.04
N PRO A 9 -5.03 9.45 -18.38
CA PRO A 9 -5.69 9.00 -17.16
C PRO A 9 -5.73 10.16 -16.16
N THR A 10 -6.88 10.39 -15.53
CA THR A 10 -7.01 11.39 -14.47
C THR A 10 -6.50 10.81 -13.14
N PRO A 11 -6.00 11.63 -12.19
CA PRO A 11 -5.64 11.15 -10.85
C PRO A 11 -6.73 10.31 -10.18
N ASP A 12 -7.99 10.61 -10.48
CA ASP A 12 -9.15 9.86 -10.01
C ASP A 12 -9.12 8.39 -10.44
N GLU A 13 -8.70 8.07 -11.66
CA GLU A 13 -8.62 6.67 -12.12
C GLU A 13 -7.60 5.87 -11.30
N GLY A 14 -6.44 6.47 -11.01
CA GLY A 14 -5.40 5.88 -10.17
C GLY A 14 -5.88 5.66 -8.73
N VAL A 15 -6.53 6.66 -8.13
CA VAL A 15 -7.13 6.57 -6.79
C VAL A 15 -8.20 5.47 -6.74
N GLN A 16 -9.13 5.47 -7.70
CA GLN A 16 -10.19 4.47 -7.76
C GLN A 16 -9.63 3.06 -7.99
N HIS A 17 -8.56 2.93 -8.76
CA HIS A 17 -7.87 1.65 -8.90
C HIS A 17 -7.25 1.21 -7.57
N LEU A 18 -6.57 2.09 -6.84
CA LEU A 18 -6.02 1.77 -5.51
C LEU A 18 -7.12 1.34 -4.53
N LEU A 19 -8.23 2.08 -4.47
CA LEU A 19 -9.36 1.75 -3.60
C LEU A 19 -9.90 0.35 -3.90
N ARG A 20 -10.13 0.03 -5.19
CA ARG A 20 -10.53 -1.33 -5.60
C ARG A 20 -9.50 -2.41 -5.25
N GLN A 21 -8.21 -2.08 -5.29
CA GLN A 21 -7.17 -3.05 -4.98
C GLN A 21 -7.06 -3.36 -3.48
N ILE A 22 -7.34 -2.40 -2.59
CA ILE A 22 -7.26 -2.65 -1.15
C ILE A 22 -8.53 -3.30 -0.58
N GLU A 23 -9.64 -3.27 -1.32
CA GLU A 23 -10.87 -3.95 -0.95
C GLU A 23 -10.67 -5.45 -0.79
N VAL A 24 -11.37 -6.02 0.20
CA VAL A 24 -11.44 -7.46 0.42
C VAL A 24 -12.91 -7.87 0.48
N ARG A 25 -13.25 -8.99 -0.15
CA ARG A 25 -14.61 -9.54 -0.11
C ARG A 25 -14.72 -10.61 0.97
N PRO A 26 -15.80 -10.66 1.75
CA PRO A 26 -16.02 -11.75 2.69
C PRO A 26 -16.17 -13.07 1.93
N THR A 27 -15.60 -14.14 2.49
CA THR A 27 -15.73 -15.51 1.98
C THR A 27 -16.36 -16.45 3.01
N ASP A 28 -16.24 -16.13 4.30
CA ASP A 28 -16.84 -16.83 5.43
C ASP A 28 -16.79 -15.92 6.69
N TYR A 29 -17.19 -16.44 7.85
CA TYR A 29 -17.04 -15.78 9.15
C TYR A 29 -15.56 -15.45 9.44
N ASP A 30 -15.28 -14.15 9.60
CA ASP A 30 -13.93 -13.58 9.81
C ASP A 30 -12.90 -14.08 8.75
N ARG A 31 -13.36 -14.41 7.54
CA ARG A 31 -12.53 -14.76 6.38
C ARG A 31 -12.82 -13.87 5.19
N PHE A 32 -11.76 -13.40 4.54
CA PHE A 32 -11.84 -12.45 3.44
C PHE A 32 -10.89 -12.85 2.32
N ARG A 33 -11.17 -12.38 1.10
CA ARG A 33 -10.29 -12.54 -0.05
C ARG A 33 -9.99 -11.19 -0.69
N GLY A 34 -8.72 -10.88 -0.86
CA GLY A 34 -8.23 -9.74 -1.63
C GLY A 34 -7.79 -10.18 -3.02
N GLU A 35 -8.20 -9.44 -4.04
CA GLU A 35 -7.72 -9.66 -5.41
C GLU A 35 -6.40 -8.89 -5.64
N VAL A 36 -5.57 -9.37 -6.57
CA VAL A 36 -4.25 -8.78 -6.86
C VAL A 36 -4.14 -8.51 -8.36
N ASP A 37 -4.08 -7.24 -8.75
CA ASP A 37 -3.83 -6.80 -10.13
C ASP A 37 -2.38 -6.32 -10.30
N GLN A 38 -1.44 -7.13 -9.81
CA GLN A 38 -0.01 -6.89 -10.01
C GLN A 38 0.52 -7.85 -11.06
N GLN A 39 0.90 -7.31 -12.22
CA GLN A 39 1.27 -8.14 -13.38
C GLN A 39 2.64 -8.82 -13.26
N GLU A 40 3.59 -8.24 -12.53
CA GLU A 40 4.97 -8.75 -12.50
C GLU A 40 5.67 -8.45 -11.16
N GLY A 41 6.77 -9.16 -10.93
CA GLY A 41 7.64 -8.96 -9.77
C GLY A 41 7.12 -9.67 -8.52
N ARG A 42 7.69 -9.31 -7.36
CA ARG A 42 7.21 -9.79 -6.06
C ARG A 42 6.02 -8.94 -5.64
N LEU A 43 5.00 -9.57 -5.06
CA LEU A 43 3.84 -8.87 -4.53
C LEU A 43 4.26 -7.74 -3.59
N PHE A 44 3.71 -6.55 -3.81
CA PHE A 44 4.02 -5.39 -3.00
C PHE A 44 3.51 -5.58 -1.56
N GLY A 45 4.42 -5.52 -0.58
CA GLY A 45 4.08 -5.74 0.82
C GLY A 45 3.05 -4.75 1.39
N GLY A 46 3.05 -3.51 0.90
CA GLY A 46 2.06 -2.51 1.29
C GLY A 46 0.63 -2.88 0.88
N LEU A 47 0.44 -3.58 -0.24
CA LEU A 47 -0.87 -4.09 -0.66
C LEU A 47 -1.35 -5.19 0.30
N VAL A 48 -0.48 -6.14 0.65
CA VAL A 48 -0.80 -7.22 1.58
C VAL A 48 -1.22 -6.68 2.95
N LEU A 49 -0.48 -5.68 3.45
CA LEU A 49 -0.77 -4.99 4.70
C LEU A 49 -2.07 -4.17 4.63
N ALA A 50 -2.31 -3.44 3.53
CA ALA A 50 -3.54 -2.66 3.37
C ALA A 50 -4.78 -3.55 3.37
N GLN A 51 -4.76 -4.66 2.62
CA GLN A 51 -5.84 -5.63 2.62
C GLN A 51 -6.00 -6.34 3.98
N SER A 52 -4.91 -6.58 4.73
CA SER A 52 -5.03 -7.14 6.09
C SER A 52 -5.70 -6.19 7.07
N VAL A 53 -5.41 -4.88 6.94
CA VAL A 53 -6.10 -3.82 7.68
C VAL A 53 -7.58 -3.77 7.33
N MET A 54 -7.93 -3.86 6.04
CA MET A 54 -9.34 -3.91 5.60
C MET A 54 -10.06 -5.14 6.17
N ALA A 55 -9.45 -6.32 6.08
CA ALA A 55 -9.99 -7.55 6.65
C ALA A 55 -10.25 -7.43 8.16
N ALA A 56 -9.28 -6.92 8.93
CA ALA A 56 -9.47 -6.68 10.36
C ALA A 56 -10.58 -5.65 10.64
N GLY A 57 -10.61 -4.55 9.87
CA GLY A 57 -11.63 -3.51 9.98
C GLY A 57 -13.05 -4.04 9.75
N HIS A 58 -13.25 -4.96 8.80
CA HIS A 58 -14.55 -5.58 8.58
C HIS A 58 -15.07 -6.43 9.75
N THR A 59 -14.23 -6.76 10.73
CA THR A 59 -14.63 -7.54 11.92
C THR A 59 -15.14 -6.67 13.07
N THR A 60 -15.10 -5.34 12.96
CA THR A 60 -15.58 -4.45 14.02
C THR A 60 -16.08 -3.12 13.48
N ASP A 61 -17.13 -2.60 14.10
CA ASP A 61 -17.72 -1.28 13.85
C ASP A 61 -17.27 -0.22 14.88
N ARG A 62 -16.23 -0.53 15.68
CA ARG A 62 -15.82 0.24 16.85
C ARG A 62 -14.33 0.55 16.81
N GLY A 63 -14.01 1.78 17.19
CA GLY A 63 -12.64 2.24 17.39
C GLY A 63 -11.85 2.42 16.10
N SER A 64 -10.63 2.94 16.25
CA SER A 64 -9.68 3.18 15.17
C SER A 64 -8.38 2.43 15.44
N ILE A 65 -7.68 2.03 14.39
CA ILE A 65 -6.36 1.41 14.52
C ILE A 65 -5.39 2.43 15.12
N HIS A 66 -4.71 2.06 16.19
CA HIS A 66 -3.67 2.90 16.83
C HIS A 66 -2.28 2.28 16.76
N SER A 67 -2.19 0.97 16.53
CA SER A 67 -0.94 0.28 16.28
C SER A 67 -1.17 -0.99 15.48
N LEU A 68 -0.13 -1.39 14.76
CA LEU A 68 -0.06 -2.68 14.11
C LEU A 68 1.38 -3.15 14.08
N HIS A 69 1.55 -4.47 14.10
CA HIS A 69 2.82 -5.15 13.90
C HIS A 69 2.62 -6.21 12.83
N ALA A 70 3.59 -6.35 11.92
CA ALA A 70 3.46 -7.26 10.80
C ALA A 70 4.79 -7.95 10.47
N TYR A 71 4.68 -9.20 10.02
CA TYR A 71 5.78 -10.02 9.54
C TYR A 71 5.50 -10.48 8.11
N PHE A 72 6.45 -10.25 7.20
CA PHE A 72 6.45 -10.76 5.83
C PHE A 72 7.24 -12.05 5.80
N LEU A 73 6.54 -13.18 5.79
CA LEU A 73 7.12 -14.50 6.01
C LEU A 73 7.59 -15.15 4.71
N ARG A 74 6.88 -14.91 3.61
CA ARG A 74 7.20 -15.46 2.29
C ARG A 74 6.92 -14.41 1.21
N ALA A 75 7.63 -14.52 0.09
CA ALA A 75 7.35 -13.70 -1.07
C ALA A 75 5.97 -14.08 -1.64
N GLY A 76 5.03 -13.14 -1.62
CA GLY A 76 3.73 -13.32 -2.26
C GLY A 76 3.88 -13.37 -3.77
N LYS A 77 3.00 -14.14 -4.41
CA LYS A 77 2.98 -14.30 -5.86
C LYS A 77 2.12 -13.20 -6.50
N PRO A 78 2.61 -12.57 -7.58
CA PRO A 78 1.77 -11.68 -8.38
C PRO A 78 0.59 -12.48 -8.95
N VAL A 79 -0.53 -11.82 -9.22
CA VAL A 79 -1.77 -12.33 -9.84
C VAL A 79 -2.56 -13.44 -9.11
N GLU A 80 -2.06 -14.02 -8.03
CA GLU A 80 -2.84 -14.94 -7.19
C GLU A 80 -3.61 -14.14 -6.10
N PRO A 81 -4.91 -14.41 -5.87
CA PRO A 81 -5.65 -13.78 -4.79
C PRO A 81 -5.10 -14.19 -3.42
N ILE A 82 -5.35 -13.36 -2.41
CA ILE A 82 -4.86 -13.57 -1.05
C ILE A 82 -6.05 -13.87 -0.15
N ASP A 83 -5.99 -14.98 0.56
CA ASP A 83 -6.98 -15.32 1.59
C ASP A 83 -6.52 -14.77 2.94
N TYR A 84 -7.40 -14.02 3.60
CA TYR A 84 -7.16 -13.42 4.90
C TYR A 84 -8.05 -14.11 5.94
N MET A 85 -7.43 -14.62 6.99
CA MET A 85 -8.12 -15.14 8.18
C MET A 85 -7.92 -14.17 9.33
N VAL A 86 -9.01 -13.74 9.95
CA VAL A 86 -8.98 -12.84 11.11
C VAL A 86 -9.33 -13.63 12.37
N GLU A 87 -8.51 -13.50 13.39
CA GLU A 87 -8.73 -14.05 14.72
C GLU A 87 -8.98 -12.89 15.71
N ARG A 88 -10.07 -12.99 16.48
CA ARG A 88 -10.41 -12.02 17.53
C ARG A 88 -9.67 -12.33 18.82
N ILE A 89 -8.49 -11.74 19.00
CA ILE A 89 -7.61 -11.99 20.15
C ILE A 89 -8.17 -11.41 21.45
N ARG A 90 -8.73 -10.20 21.38
CA ARG A 90 -9.28 -9.49 22.54
C ARG A 90 -10.44 -8.58 22.13
N GLU A 91 -11.49 -8.59 22.94
CA GLU A 91 -12.62 -7.65 22.83
C GLU A 91 -12.88 -6.96 24.18
N GLY A 92 -12.04 -5.98 24.51
CA GLY A 92 -12.20 -5.17 25.71
C GLY A 92 -13.18 -4.01 25.51
N ARG A 93 -13.40 -3.27 26.60
CA ARG A 93 -14.19 -2.02 26.57
C ARG A 93 -13.52 -0.95 25.69
N ASN A 94 -12.23 -0.72 25.88
CA ASN A 94 -11.48 0.35 25.21
C ASN A 94 -10.59 -0.16 24.07
N PHE A 95 -10.15 -1.43 24.13
CA PHE A 95 -9.20 -1.99 23.17
C PHE A 95 -9.72 -3.28 22.55
N LEU A 96 -9.54 -3.41 21.24
CA LEU A 96 -9.75 -4.64 20.49
C LEU A 96 -8.44 -5.06 19.83
N THR A 97 -8.19 -6.36 19.78
CA THR A 97 -7.01 -6.87 19.09
C THR A 97 -7.44 -7.94 18.09
N ARG A 98 -6.88 -7.86 16.88
CA ARG A 98 -7.07 -8.82 15.80
C ARG A 98 -5.71 -9.37 15.39
N ARG A 99 -5.63 -10.68 15.18
CA ARG A 99 -4.55 -11.28 14.40
C ARG A 99 -5.08 -11.54 13.00
N VAL A 100 -4.30 -11.22 11.98
CA VAL A 100 -4.63 -11.49 10.58
C VAL A 100 -3.54 -12.35 9.97
N THR A 101 -3.93 -13.46 9.39
CA THR A 101 -3.05 -14.37 8.66
C THR A 101 -3.41 -14.31 7.18
N ALA A 102 -2.44 -13.96 6.33
CA ALA A 102 -2.61 -13.92 4.89
C ALA A 102 -2.00 -15.17 4.25
N ILE A 103 -2.75 -15.81 3.35
CA ILE A 103 -2.47 -17.12 2.78
C ILE A 103 -2.54 -17.04 1.25
N GLN A 104 -1.54 -17.61 0.58
CA GLN A 104 -1.55 -17.87 -0.87
C GLN A 104 -1.11 -19.32 -1.11
N GLY A 105 -1.83 -20.03 -2.00
CA GLY A 105 -1.50 -21.42 -2.35
C GLY A 105 -1.39 -22.37 -1.15
N GLY A 106 -2.20 -22.16 -0.11
CA GLY A 106 -2.15 -22.96 1.13
C GLY A 106 -0.98 -22.65 2.07
N HIS A 107 -0.24 -21.57 1.82
CA HIS A 107 0.89 -21.16 2.64
C HIS A 107 0.70 -19.77 3.23
N THR A 108 1.00 -19.62 4.52
CA THR A 108 1.06 -18.31 5.16
C THR A 108 2.20 -17.49 4.56
N ILE A 109 1.87 -16.32 4.01
CA ILE A 109 2.83 -15.38 3.43
C ILE A 109 3.08 -14.17 4.34
N PHE A 110 2.12 -13.85 5.20
CA PHE A 110 2.15 -12.67 6.05
C PHE A 110 1.29 -12.88 7.30
N GLU A 111 1.70 -12.27 8.40
CA GLU A 111 0.93 -12.22 9.64
C GLU A 111 0.98 -10.81 10.22
N SER A 112 -0.14 -10.33 10.77
CA SER A 112 -0.18 -9.07 11.52
C SER A 112 -1.02 -9.16 12.78
N SER A 113 -0.60 -8.44 13.82
CA SER A 113 -1.43 -8.11 14.98
C SER A 113 -1.83 -6.64 14.89
N ILE A 114 -3.13 -6.37 14.94
CA ILE A 114 -3.71 -5.03 14.73
C ILE A 114 -4.54 -4.68 15.96
N SER A 115 -4.25 -3.51 16.55
CA SER A 115 -4.91 -3.03 17.75
C SER A 115 -5.77 -1.81 17.45
N PHE A 116 -7.01 -1.88 17.91
CA PHE A 116 -8.01 -0.81 17.80
C PHE A 116 -8.25 -0.20 19.17
N THR A 117 -8.42 1.11 19.21
CA THR A 117 -8.77 1.87 20.42
C THR A 117 -10.05 2.66 20.19
N MET A 118 -10.89 2.74 21.20
CA MET A 118 -12.00 3.69 21.19
C MET A 118 -11.46 5.13 21.27
N PRO A 119 -12.18 6.12 20.69
CA PRO A 119 -11.85 7.52 20.88
C PRO A 119 -11.85 7.88 22.38
N GLU A 120 -10.82 8.60 22.81
CA GLU A 120 -10.66 9.05 24.18
C GLU A 120 -9.99 10.44 24.16
N ASP A 121 -10.49 11.35 24.99
CA ASP A 121 -9.86 12.64 25.21
C ASP A 121 -8.66 12.47 26.15
N GLY A 122 -7.56 13.16 25.86
CA GLY A 122 -6.35 13.03 26.65
C GLY A 122 -5.30 14.07 26.31
N ILE A 123 -4.12 13.90 26.91
CA ILE A 123 -2.98 14.77 26.64
C ILE A 123 -2.51 14.53 25.21
N SER A 124 -2.44 15.61 24.42
CA SER A 124 -1.88 15.59 23.07
C SER A 124 -0.56 16.34 23.04
N HIS A 125 0.49 15.65 22.59
CA HIS A 125 1.83 16.21 22.39
C HIS A 125 2.47 15.50 21.20
N GLN A 126 3.13 16.27 20.34
CA GLN A 126 3.96 15.78 19.26
C GLN A 126 5.19 16.68 19.11
N VAL A 127 6.26 16.14 18.54
CA VAL A 127 7.41 16.96 18.16
C VAL A 127 7.03 17.93 17.04
N THR A 128 7.66 19.11 17.01
CA THR A 128 7.48 20.06 15.90
C THR A 128 8.00 19.45 14.61
N MET A 129 7.21 19.56 13.53
CA MET A 129 7.63 19.12 12.20
C MET A 129 8.89 19.88 11.77
N PRO A 130 9.94 19.21 11.27
CA PRO A 130 11.11 19.88 10.71
C PRO A 130 10.74 20.81 9.55
N GLU A 131 11.53 21.87 9.35
CA GLU A 131 11.37 22.72 8.16
C GLU A 131 11.66 21.90 6.89
N ALA A 132 10.75 22.02 5.92
CA ALA A 132 10.88 21.36 4.62
C ALA A 132 10.35 22.31 3.52
N PRO A 133 10.89 22.22 2.29
CA PRO A 133 10.34 22.98 1.17
C PRO A 133 8.88 22.63 0.92
N SER A 134 8.10 23.64 0.52
CA SER A 134 6.73 23.40 0.06
C SER A 134 6.73 22.44 -1.14
N PRO A 135 5.76 21.53 -1.24
CA PRO A 135 5.65 20.62 -2.38
C PRO A 135 5.35 21.37 -3.69
N GLU A 136 4.73 22.56 -3.63
CA GLU A 136 4.54 23.43 -4.77
C GLU A 136 5.90 23.88 -5.33
N GLY A 137 6.09 23.71 -6.64
CA GLY A 137 7.36 24.03 -7.32
C GLY A 137 8.44 22.94 -7.24
N GLN A 138 8.25 21.88 -6.45
CA GLN A 138 9.14 20.71 -6.50
C GLN A 138 8.89 19.86 -7.73
N LYS A 139 9.96 19.23 -8.23
CA LYS A 139 9.85 18.25 -9.30
C LYS A 139 9.14 17.00 -8.80
N SER A 140 8.29 16.42 -9.64
CA SER A 140 7.74 15.10 -9.39
C SER A 140 8.89 14.09 -9.27
N TRP A 141 8.76 13.13 -8.36
CA TRP A 141 9.72 12.04 -8.16
C TRP A 141 10.17 11.38 -9.47
N TRP A 142 9.25 11.24 -10.42
CA TRP A 142 9.50 10.65 -11.74
C TRP A 142 10.52 11.44 -12.57
N GLU A 143 10.58 12.75 -12.39
CA GLU A 143 11.52 13.64 -13.08
C GLU A 143 12.89 13.60 -12.42
N THR A 144 12.93 13.39 -11.09
CA THR A 144 14.18 13.27 -10.33
C THR A 144 14.91 11.96 -10.60
N LEU A 145 14.19 10.87 -10.90
CA LEU A 145 14.78 9.55 -11.17
C LEU A 145 15.65 9.49 -12.43
N GLY A 146 15.54 10.45 -13.35
CA GLY A 146 16.34 10.50 -14.59
C GLY A 146 16.22 9.25 -15.48
N MET A 147 15.19 8.43 -15.29
CA MET A 147 14.97 7.21 -16.04
C MET A 147 14.48 7.54 -17.47
N PRO A 148 15.06 6.96 -18.53
CA PRO A 148 14.56 7.14 -19.88
C PRO A 148 13.10 6.63 -19.96
N LEU A 149 12.20 7.50 -20.42
CA LEU A 149 10.76 7.24 -20.55
C LEU A 149 10.45 6.39 -21.80
N SER A 150 11.20 5.32 -22.03
CA SER A 150 11.03 4.45 -23.20
C SER A 150 10.04 3.32 -22.89
N GLY A 151 8.76 3.55 -23.19
CA GLY A 151 7.72 2.52 -23.23
C GLY A 151 6.36 2.97 -22.71
N GLU A 152 5.28 2.48 -23.32
CA GLU A 152 3.88 2.76 -22.91
C GLU A 152 3.60 2.40 -21.44
N ARG A 153 4.23 1.33 -20.96
CA ARG A 153 4.11 0.85 -19.58
C ARG A 153 4.64 1.85 -18.55
N GLN A 154 5.72 2.55 -18.88
CA GLN A 154 6.34 3.56 -18.02
C GLN A 154 5.57 4.88 -18.06
N ARG A 155 4.92 5.19 -19.20
CA ARG A 155 3.95 6.30 -19.30
C ARG A 155 2.71 6.04 -18.44
N ARG A 156 2.08 4.86 -18.51
CA ARG A 156 0.93 4.53 -17.65
C ARG A 156 1.25 4.64 -16.15
N ARG A 157 2.41 4.14 -15.72
CA ARG A 157 2.86 4.28 -14.31
C ARG A 157 3.06 5.73 -13.86
N ARG A 158 3.45 6.63 -14.77
CA ARG A 158 3.59 8.07 -14.47
C ARG A 158 2.25 8.79 -14.37
N PHE A 159 1.27 8.43 -15.21
CA PHE A 159 0.00 9.16 -15.29
C PHE A 159 -1.13 8.59 -14.42
N ASN A 160 -1.01 7.36 -13.92
CA ASN A 160 -2.03 6.69 -13.10
C ASN A 160 -1.61 6.42 -11.65
N ASN A 161 -0.66 7.20 -11.12
CA ASN A 161 -0.23 7.03 -9.73
C ASN A 161 -1.26 7.67 -8.78
N PRO A 162 -1.88 6.93 -7.83
CA PRO A 162 -2.80 7.49 -6.85
C PRO A 162 -2.17 8.50 -5.88
N ILE A 163 -0.83 8.54 -5.79
CA ILE A 163 -0.10 9.38 -4.86
C ILE A 163 0.91 10.24 -5.64
N ASP A 164 0.79 11.57 -5.55
CA ASP A 164 1.83 12.48 -6.04
C ASP A 164 3.00 12.51 -5.04
N ILE A 165 4.19 12.14 -5.51
CA ILE A 165 5.41 12.10 -4.69
C ILE A 165 6.34 13.18 -5.22
N ARG A 166 6.75 14.09 -4.34
CA ARG A 166 7.68 15.17 -4.64
C ARG A 166 8.88 15.12 -3.71
N ALA A 167 10.08 15.19 -4.27
CA ALA A 167 11.30 15.12 -3.49
C ALA A 167 11.64 16.52 -2.96
N GLY A 168 11.66 16.69 -1.63
CA GLY A 168 12.06 17.95 -0.98
C GLY A 168 13.57 18.23 -1.03
N SER A 169 14.37 17.26 -1.48
CA SER A 169 15.78 17.41 -1.78
C SER A 169 16.12 16.58 -3.03
N ALA A 170 17.20 16.94 -3.73
CA ALA A 170 17.65 16.14 -4.87
C ALA A 170 17.99 14.73 -4.40
N THR A 171 17.23 13.72 -4.86
CA THR A 171 17.54 12.32 -4.62
C THR A 171 18.78 11.95 -5.44
N ALA A 172 19.96 12.12 -4.85
CA ALA A 172 21.20 11.66 -5.44
C ALA A 172 21.31 10.13 -5.28
N TYR A 173 20.51 9.39 -6.03
CA TYR A 173 20.76 7.95 -6.17
C TYR A 173 22.15 7.77 -6.81
N PRO A 174 23.07 7.00 -6.21
CA PRO A 174 24.33 6.68 -6.87
C PRO A 174 24.00 5.93 -8.15
N LYS A 175 24.30 6.57 -9.29
CA LYS A 175 24.06 6.00 -10.61
C LYS A 175 25.10 4.93 -10.92
N GLY A 176 24.67 3.85 -11.52
CA GLY A 176 25.55 2.84 -12.12
C GLY A 176 26.24 3.37 -13.39
N PRO A 177 27.17 2.60 -13.97
CA PRO A 177 27.83 2.95 -15.24
C PRO A 177 26.85 3.09 -16.41
N ASP A 178 25.65 2.54 -16.29
CA ASP A 178 24.52 2.62 -17.23
C ASP A 178 23.62 3.84 -17.00
N GLY A 179 23.94 4.70 -16.02
CA GLY A 179 23.15 5.89 -15.68
C GLY A 179 21.87 5.60 -14.91
N LEU A 180 21.59 4.33 -14.57
CA LEU A 180 20.43 3.92 -13.79
C LEU A 180 20.74 3.94 -12.28
N PRO A 181 19.74 4.11 -11.40
CA PRO A 181 19.96 3.98 -9.96
C PRO A 181 20.52 2.60 -9.63
N ARG A 182 21.64 2.52 -8.88
CA ARG A 182 22.13 1.24 -8.37
C ARG A 182 21.07 0.60 -7.48
N ARG A 183 20.70 -0.65 -7.74
CA ARG A 183 19.98 -1.46 -6.77
C ARG A 183 20.87 -1.60 -5.53
N MET A 184 20.41 -1.07 -4.38
CA MET A 184 20.91 -1.53 -3.09
C MET A 184 20.46 -2.99 -2.96
N VAL A 185 21.44 -3.89 -2.90
CA VAL A 185 21.26 -5.31 -2.59
C VAL A 185 21.06 -5.43 -1.09
#